data_AF-A0A4Q9KFT0-F1
#
_entry.id   AF-A0A4Q9KFT0-F1
#
_cell.length_a   1.000
_cell.length_b   1.000
_cell.length_c   1.000
_cell.angle_alpha   90.00
_cell.angle_beta   90.00
_cell.angle_gamma   90.00
#
_symmetry.space_group_name_H-M   'P 1'
#
loop_
_entity.id
_entity.type
_entity.pdbx_description
1 polymer ?
#
loop_
_entity_poly.entity_id
_entity_poly.type
_entity_poly.pdbx_seq_one_letter_code
_entity_poly.pdbx_strand_id
1 'polypeptide(L)'
;MRRPLTLGLGFLLATGAVAGCSASAPFDPCPANVVRVEVFNTYADHPIADRHEVSIDDAADACATAFPYDRARQKTFSEAELGQRRLTVYRFTGSDGSVRTVRVHGLAGVGAGAAILMDDGRSFHIDSAGPEPYLPADAEVVPREAIP
;
A
#
# COMPACT_ATOMS: atom_id res chain seq x y z
N MET A 1 -70.25 22.67 -16.37
CA MET A 1 -69.74 21.92 -17.54
C MET A 1 -68.22 21.99 -17.55
N ARG A 2 -67.58 20.82 -17.74
CA ARG A 2 -66.19 20.56 -18.20
C ARG A 2 -64.99 21.13 -17.39
N ARG A 3 -64.22 20.20 -16.82
CA ARG A 3 -62.79 20.30 -16.45
C ARG A 3 -61.93 20.57 -17.70
N PRO A 4 -60.70 21.07 -17.51
CA PRO A 4 -59.58 20.18 -17.80
C PRO A 4 -58.57 20.06 -16.65
N LEU A 5 -58.11 18.83 -16.46
CA LEU A 5 -56.93 18.44 -15.70
C LEU A 5 -55.69 19.00 -16.40
N THR A 6 -54.80 19.64 -15.65
CA THR A 6 -53.41 19.81 -16.05
C THR A 6 -52.56 19.00 -15.07
N LEU A 7 -52.19 17.78 -15.49
CA LEU A 7 -51.18 16.97 -14.84
C LEU A 7 -49.82 17.64 -15.07
N GLY A 8 -49.31 18.34 -14.06
CA GLY A 8 -47.90 18.72 -13.99
C GLY A 8 -47.10 17.49 -13.59
N LEU A 9 -46.59 16.76 -14.59
CA LEU A 9 -45.70 15.62 -14.39
C LEU A 9 -44.36 16.14 -13.86
N GLY A 10 -44.15 16.04 -12.54
CA GLY A 10 -42.86 16.30 -11.91
C GLY A 10 -41.83 15.32 -12.44
N PHE A 11 -40.89 15.83 -13.23
CA PHE A 11 -39.73 15.08 -13.70
C PHE A 11 -38.78 14.87 -12.52
N LEU A 12 -39.00 13.80 -11.74
CA LEU A 12 -38.00 13.28 -10.81
C LEU A 12 -36.81 12.80 -11.65
N LEU A 13 -35.79 13.65 -11.75
CA LEU A 13 -34.44 13.23 -12.09
C LEU A 13 -33.97 12.27 -10.98
N ALA A 14 -34.30 10.99 -11.16
CA ALA A 14 -33.55 9.91 -10.55
C ALA A 14 -32.17 9.93 -11.19
N THR A 15 -31.24 10.72 -10.62
CA THR A 15 -29.81 10.47 -10.81
C THR A 15 -29.54 9.11 -10.18
N GLY A 16 -29.67 8.08 -11.01
CA GLY A 16 -29.25 6.74 -10.68
C GLY A 16 -27.79 6.82 -10.28
N ALA A 17 -27.53 6.71 -8.98
CA ALA A 17 -26.21 6.36 -8.50
C ALA A 17 -25.97 4.95 -9.06
N VAL A 18 -25.27 4.90 -10.19
CA VAL A 18 -24.60 3.69 -10.62
C VAL A 18 -23.53 3.47 -9.57
N ALA A 19 -23.89 2.81 -8.47
CA ALA A 19 -22.93 2.15 -7.61
C ALA A 19 -22.35 1.03 -8.46
N GLY A 20 -21.45 1.42 -9.37
CA GLY A 20 -20.57 0.48 -10.02
C GLY A 20 -19.89 -0.25 -8.88
N CYS A 21 -20.04 -1.57 -8.84
CA CYS A 21 -19.10 -2.40 -8.12
C CYS A 21 -17.73 -2.11 -8.75
N SER A 22 -17.05 -1.08 -8.24
CA SER A 22 -15.63 -0.89 -8.50
C SER A 22 -14.99 -2.12 -7.90
N ALA A 23 -14.69 -3.10 -8.76
CA ALA A 23 -13.82 -4.19 -8.39
C ALA A 23 -12.59 -3.55 -7.77
N SER A 24 -12.31 -3.84 -6.50
CA SER A 24 -11.15 -3.27 -5.82
C SER A 24 -9.93 -3.65 -6.65
N ALA A 25 -9.21 -2.64 -7.16
CA ALA A 25 -8.02 -2.89 -7.96
C ALA A 25 -7.06 -3.77 -7.15
N PRO A 26 -6.50 -4.84 -7.74
CA PRO A 26 -5.60 -5.73 -7.02
C PRO A 26 -4.39 -4.94 -6.50
N PHE A 27 -3.83 -5.43 -5.40
CA PHE A 27 -2.56 -4.93 -4.91
C PHE A 27 -1.47 -5.35 -5.91
N ASP A 28 -0.86 -4.37 -6.57
CA ASP A 28 0.20 -4.56 -7.56
C ASP A 28 1.34 -3.57 -7.27
N PRO A 29 2.34 -3.99 -6.46
CA PRO A 29 3.42 -3.12 -6.04
C PRO A 29 4.66 -3.18 -6.93
N CYS A 30 4.75 -4.16 -7.84
CA CYS A 30 5.95 -4.33 -8.64
C CYS A 30 5.86 -3.50 -9.92
N PRO A 31 6.74 -2.51 -10.14
CA PRO A 31 6.90 -1.94 -11.46
C PRO A 31 7.38 -3.00 -12.45
N ALA A 32 7.23 -2.74 -13.75
CA ALA A 32 7.70 -3.66 -14.78
C ALA A 32 9.23 -3.82 -14.70
N ASN A 33 9.71 -5.06 -14.79
CA ASN A 33 11.14 -5.40 -14.82
C ASN A 33 11.93 -4.75 -13.66
N VAL A 34 11.59 -5.11 -12.42
CA VAL A 34 12.29 -4.60 -11.22
C VAL A 34 13.77 -4.97 -11.26
N VAL A 35 14.64 -3.96 -11.15
CA VAL A 35 16.11 -4.10 -11.17
C VAL A 35 16.78 -3.70 -9.85
N ARG A 36 16.05 -3.06 -8.94
CA ARG A 36 16.53 -2.75 -7.59
C ARG A 36 15.38 -2.73 -6.59
N VAL A 37 15.64 -3.27 -5.42
CA VAL A 37 14.78 -3.17 -4.23
C VAL A 37 15.60 -2.60 -3.10
N GLU A 38 15.17 -1.48 -2.53
CA GLU A 38 15.69 -0.99 -1.26
C GLU A 38 14.66 -1.24 -0.17
N VAL A 39 15.11 -1.81 0.95
CA VAL A 39 14.28 -2.08 2.12
C VAL A 39 14.80 -1.27 3.30
N PHE A 40 13.96 -0.41 3.85
CA PHE A 40 14.26 0.40 5.01
C PHE A 40 13.46 -0.11 6.20
N ASN A 41 14.13 -0.53 7.28
CA ASN A 41 13.49 -0.93 8.52
C ASN A 41 13.77 0.12 9.60
N THR A 42 12.71 0.62 10.25
CA THR A 42 12.85 1.57 11.35
C THR A 42 11.72 1.42 12.36
N TYR A 43 11.87 2.11 13.49
CA TYR A 43 10.80 2.33 14.46
C TYR A 43 10.40 3.81 14.49
N ALA A 44 9.14 4.12 14.82
CA ALA A 44 8.59 5.48 14.75
C ALA A 44 9.41 6.54 15.52
N ASP A 45 10.05 6.14 16.62
CA ASP A 45 10.85 6.95 17.53
C ASP A 45 12.37 6.85 17.28
N HIS A 46 12.81 6.04 16.32
CA HIS A 46 14.23 5.86 16.04
C HIS A 46 14.74 6.89 15.03
N PRO A 47 15.91 7.51 15.30
CA PRO A 47 16.52 8.50 14.39
C PRO A 47 17.21 7.86 13.17
N ILE A 48 17.28 6.54 13.11
CA ILE A 48 17.98 5.77 12.08
C ILE A 48 17.09 4.67 11.50
N ALA A 49 17.49 4.16 10.35
CA ALA A 49 16.92 2.99 9.70
C ALA A 49 18.02 2.05 9.23
N ASP A 50 17.72 0.76 9.22
CA ASP A 50 18.53 -0.24 8.55
C ASP A 50 18.10 -0.29 7.08
N ARG A 51 19.01 0.06 6.18
CA ARG A 51 18.81 -0.03 4.73
C ARG A 51 19.48 -1.29 4.21
N HIS A 52 18.73 -2.07 3.44
CA HIS A 52 19.28 -3.15 2.63
C HIS A 52 18.96 -2.90 1.16
N GLU A 53 19.84 -3.37 0.29
CA GLU A 53 19.66 -3.26 -1.16
C GLU A 53 19.77 -4.65 -1.79
N VAL A 54 18.85 -4.94 -2.71
CA VAL A 54 18.87 -6.12 -3.59
C VAL A 54 18.87 -5.60 -5.02
N SER A 55 19.75 -6.13 -5.87
CA SER A 55 19.95 -5.64 -7.24
C SER A 55 19.81 -6.74 -8.30
N ILE A 56 19.46 -6.31 -9.51
CA ILE A 56 19.39 -7.01 -10.80
C ILE A 56 18.81 -8.43 -10.71
N ASP A 57 19.65 -9.43 -10.45
CA ASP A 57 19.28 -10.84 -10.63
C ASP A 57 18.23 -11.30 -9.60
N ASP A 58 18.25 -10.74 -8.40
CA ASP A 58 17.33 -11.11 -7.31
C ASP A 58 16.21 -10.10 -7.10
N ALA A 59 16.26 -8.92 -7.74
CA ALA A 59 15.34 -7.83 -7.45
C ALA A 59 13.89 -8.12 -7.90
N ALA A 60 13.73 -8.84 -9.02
CA ALA A 60 12.42 -9.24 -9.51
C ALA A 60 11.76 -10.27 -8.58
N ASP A 61 12.52 -11.27 -8.13
CA ASP A 61 12.04 -12.28 -7.18
C ASP A 61 11.76 -11.67 -5.80
N ALA A 62 12.65 -10.81 -5.32
CA ALA A 62 12.46 -10.05 -4.09
C ALA A 62 11.18 -9.20 -4.16
N CYS A 63 10.89 -8.57 -5.29
CA CYS A 63 9.61 -7.87 -5.44
C CYS A 63 8.45 -8.85 -5.41
N ALA A 64 8.48 -9.95 -6.16
CA ALA A 64 7.37 -10.91 -6.24
C ALA A 64 7.06 -11.63 -4.91
N THR A 65 8.06 -11.76 -4.03
CA THR A 65 7.98 -12.53 -2.78
C THR A 65 8.02 -11.67 -1.51
N ALA A 66 8.25 -10.36 -1.63
CA ALA A 66 8.35 -9.49 -0.46
C ALA A 66 7.13 -9.56 0.46
N PHE A 67 5.93 -9.82 -0.06
CA PHE A 67 4.71 -9.94 0.75
C PHE A 67 3.76 -11.00 0.20
N PRO A 68 2.85 -11.51 1.06
CA PRO A 68 1.70 -12.29 0.60
C PRO A 68 0.65 -11.37 -0.06
N TYR A 69 0.96 -10.88 -1.27
CA TYR A 69 0.18 -9.89 -2.01
C TYR A 69 -1.28 -10.29 -2.26
N ASP A 70 -1.49 -11.58 -2.45
CA ASP A 70 -2.78 -12.24 -2.64
C ASP A 70 -3.74 -12.08 -1.44
N ARG A 71 -3.21 -11.73 -0.26
CA ARG A 71 -3.98 -11.56 0.97
C ARG A 71 -4.30 -10.11 1.30
N ALA A 72 -3.80 -9.16 0.53
CA ALA A 72 -4.00 -7.74 0.77
C ALA A 72 -5.43 -7.32 0.44
N ARG A 73 -6.13 -6.72 1.41
CA ARG A 73 -7.52 -6.25 1.25
C ARG A 73 -7.55 -4.74 1.37
N GLN A 74 -8.22 -4.05 0.45
CA GLN A 74 -8.31 -2.59 0.51
C GLN A 74 -8.97 -2.13 1.82
N LYS A 75 -8.32 -1.24 2.55
CA LYS A 75 -8.79 -0.69 3.82
C LYS A 75 -8.15 0.67 4.06
N THR A 76 -8.94 1.65 4.48
CA THR A 76 -8.44 2.95 4.95
C THR A 76 -8.05 2.87 6.42
N PHE A 77 -6.98 3.56 6.79
CA PHE A 77 -6.47 3.61 8.16
C PHE A 77 -6.43 5.06 8.66
N SER A 78 -6.68 5.23 9.95
CA SER A 78 -6.47 6.50 10.64
C SER A 78 -4.98 6.73 10.94
N GLU A 79 -4.60 7.99 11.16
CA GLU A 79 -3.22 8.32 11.59
C GLU A 79 -2.85 7.63 12.91
N ALA A 80 -3.81 7.44 13.83
CA ALA A 80 -3.59 6.74 15.09
C ALA A 80 -3.29 5.24 14.89
N GLU A 81 -3.89 4.60 13.89
CA GLU A 81 -3.58 3.22 13.51
C GLU A 81 -2.20 3.11 12.84
N LEU A 82 -1.81 4.12 12.06
CA LEU A 82 -0.55 4.14 11.33
C LEU A 82 0.65 4.61 12.16
N GLY A 83 0.43 5.40 13.21
CA GLY A 83 1.45 5.95 14.12
C GLY A 83 2.14 4.92 15.03
N GLN A 84 2.09 3.65 14.64
CA GLN A 84 2.59 2.51 15.40
C GLN A 84 4.09 2.29 15.21
N ARG A 85 4.65 1.46 16.10
CA ARG A 85 6.09 1.39 16.39
C ARG A 85 6.97 0.94 15.23
N ARG A 86 6.54 0.05 14.33
CA ARG A 86 7.41 -0.53 13.28
C ARG A 86 6.98 -0.05 11.90
N LEU A 87 7.95 0.44 11.13
CA LEU A 87 7.79 0.83 9.74
C LEU A 87 8.83 0.08 8.89
N THR A 88 8.35 -0.59 7.85
CA THR A 88 9.20 -1.10 6.76
C THR A 88 8.81 -0.40 5.48
N VAL A 89 9.78 0.13 4.74
CA VAL A 89 9.55 0.77 3.43
C VAL A 89 10.29 0.01 2.36
N TYR A 90 9.58 -0.37 1.30
CA TYR A 90 10.15 -0.97 0.09
C TYR A 90 10.12 0.07 -1.02
N ARG A 91 11.27 0.28 -1.65
CA ARG A 91 11.40 1.09 -2.86
C ARG A 91 11.80 0.18 -4.02
N PHE A 92 10.85 -0.13 -4.88
CA PHE A 92 11.08 -0.92 -6.09
C PHE A 92 11.42 0.02 -7.25
N THR A 93 12.52 -0.25 -7.95
CA THR A 93 12.93 0.49 -9.15
C THR A 93 12.87 -0.43 -10.37
N GLY A 94 12.07 -0.05 -11.37
CA GLY A 94 11.98 -0.74 -12.67
C GLY A 94 13.14 -0.38 -13.59
N SER A 95 13.40 -1.23 -14.59
CA SER A 95 14.46 -1.01 -15.59
C SER A 95 14.26 0.27 -16.41
N ASP A 96 13.02 0.76 -16.49
CA ASP A 96 12.64 2.01 -17.16
C ASP A 96 12.79 3.25 -16.27
N GLY A 97 13.28 3.09 -15.03
CA GLY A 97 13.42 4.15 -14.04
C GLY A 97 12.15 4.47 -13.26
N SER A 98 11.04 3.75 -13.50
CA SER A 98 9.86 3.85 -12.65
C SER A 98 10.18 3.44 -11.22
N VAL A 99 9.58 4.14 -10.25
CA VAL A 99 9.76 3.85 -8.82
C VAL A 99 8.40 3.63 -8.19
N ARG A 100 8.27 2.55 -7.43
CA ARG A 100 7.13 2.30 -6.55
C ARG A 100 7.59 2.26 -5.11
N THR A 101 6.93 3.05 -4.25
CA THR A 101 7.16 2.99 -2.80
C THR A 101 5.99 2.32 -2.10
N VAL A 102 6.30 1.33 -1.27
CA VAL A 102 5.35 0.60 -0.43
C VAL A 102 5.76 0.78 1.03
N ARG A 103 4.89 1.40 1.83
CA ARG A 103 5.11 1.59 3.28
C ARG A 103 4.27 0.61 4.07
N VAL A 104 4.88 -0.05 5.03
CA VAL A 104 4.27 -1.14 5.79
C VAL A 104 4.34 -0.80 7.27
N HIS A 105 3.19 -0.53 7.84
CA HIS A 105 3.03 -0.20 9.24
C HIS A 105 2.57 -1.45 9.99
N GLY A 106 3.34 -1.90 10.98
CA GLY A 106 2.86 -2.93 11.92
C GLY A 106 1.78 -2.35 12.82
N LEU A 107 0.59 -2.95 12.86
CA LEU A 107 -0.55 -2.42 13.63
C LEU A 107 -0.49 -2.85 15.11
N ALA A 108 -1.00 -2.02 16.02
CA ALA A 108 -1.08 -2.37 17.44
C ALA A 108 -2.07 -3.50 17.70
N GLY A 109 -1.66 -4.43 18.56
CA GLY A 109 -2.50 -5.50 19.07
C GLY A 109 -2.03 -6.87 18.61
N VAL A 110 -2.35 -7.88 19.40
CA VAL A 110 -2.05 -9.28 19.05
C VAL A 110 -2.87 -9.66 17.83
N GLY A 111 -2.20 -10.00 16.72
CA GLY A 111 -2.85 -10.39 15.48
C GLY A 111 -3.48 -9.23 14.67
N ALA A 112 -3.12 -7.98 14.96
CA ALA A 112 -3.65 -6.82 14.23
C ALA A 112 -3.15 -6.74 12.77
N GLY A 113 -2.06 -7.43 12.45
CA GLY A 113 -1.51 -7.51 11.11
C GLY A 113 -0.72 -6.25 10.72
N ALA A 114 -0.77 -5.90 9.43
CA ALA A 114 -0.06 -4.75 8.88
C ALA A 114 -0.96 -3.91 7.97
N ALA A 115 -0.72 -2.59 7.98
CA ALA A 115 -1.23 -1.67 6.99
C ALA A 115 -0.17 -1.42 5.92
N ILE A 116 -0.58 -1.48 4.66
CA ILE A 116 0.24 -1.21 3.48
C ILE A 116 -0.26 0.08 2.85
N LEU A 117 0.62 1.03 2.62
CA LEU A 117 0.34 2.30 1.95
C LEU A 117 1.15 2.39 0.66
N MET A 118 0.45 2.69 -0.41
CA MET A 118 1.00 2.92 -1.75
C MET A 118 1.26 4.39 -1.98
N ASP A 119 2.18 4.70 -2.89
CA ASP A 119 2.43 6.06 -3.37
C ASP A 119 1.24 6.68 -4.12
N ASP A 120 0.39 5.86 -4.73
CA ASP A 120 -0.85 6.27 -5.39
C ASP A 120 -2.01 6.60 -4.42
N GLY A 121 -1.74 6.54 -3.10
CA GLY A 121 -2.71 6.83 -2.04
C GLY A 121 -3.62 5.66 -1.68
N ARG A 122 -3.51 4.50 -2.35
CA ARG A 122 -4.24 3.30 -1.95
C ARG A 122 -3.65 2.70 -0.68
N SER A 123 -4.51 2.03 0.08
CA SER A 123 -4.15 1.39 1.34
C SER A 123 -4.79 0.01 1.46
N PHE A 124 -4.03 -0.92 2.04
CA PHE A 124 -4.40 -2.33 2.15
C PHE A 124 -4.07 -2.88 3.54
N HIS A 125 -4.82 -3.88 3.98
CA HIS A 125 -4.62 -4.61 5.22
C HIS A 125 -4.19 -6.06 4.91
N ILE A 126 -3.25 -6.57 5.71
CA ILE A 126 -2.88 -7.98 5.73
C ILE A 126 -2.98 -8.49 7.17
N ASP A 127 -3.66 -9.62 7.39
CA ASP A 127 -3.93 -10.19 8.71
C ASP A 127 -2.67 -10.78 9.40
N SER A 128 -1.64 -11.17 8.63
CA SER A 128 -0.36 -11.68 9.15
C SER A 128 0.64 -10.55 9.48
N ALA A 129 1.66 -10.85 10.29
CA ALA A 129 2.64 -9.90 10.82
C ALA A 129 3.63 -9.34 9.78
N GLY A 130 3.13 -8.74 8.69
CA GLY A 130 3.96 -8.11 7.67
C GLY A 130 4.85 -9.11 6.91
N PRO A 131 5.80 -8.61 6.10
CA PRO A 131 6.73 -9.43 5.35
C PRO A 131 7.62 -10.24 6.29
N GLU A 132 7.96 -11.48 5.91
CA GLU A 132 9.08 -12.17 6.54
C GLU A 132 10.32 -11.29 6.36
N PRO A 133 11.14 -11.05 7.41
CA PRO A 133 12.35 -10.27 7.29
C PRO A 133 13.39 -11.10 6.53
N TYR A 134 13.24 -11.24 5.20
CA TYR A 134 14.28 -11.82 4.37
C TYR A 134 15.22 -10.72 3.93
N LEU A 135 16.36 -10.58 4.61
CA LEU A 135 17.52 -9.87 4.05
C LEU A 135 18.84 -10.58 4.47
N PRO A 136 19.69 -10.97 3.50
CA PRO A 136 21.03 -11.47 3.75
C PRO A 136 21.92 -10.37 4.37
N ALA A 137 22.41 -10.68 5.57
CA ALA A 137 23.51 -10.17 6.41
C ALA A 137 24.08 -8.73 6.36
N ASP A 138 23.91 -7.89 5.32
CA ASP A 138 24.57 -6.56 5.27
C ASP A 138 23.53 -5.43 5.23
N ALA A 139 23.29 -4.80 6.40
CA ALA A 139 22.50 -3.58 6.52
C ALA A 139 23.42 -2.35 6.59
N GLU A 140 23.06 -1.29 5.87
CA GLU A 140 23.64 0.03 6.07
C GLU A 140 22.74 0.83 7.02
N VAL A 141 23.32 1.35 8.11
CA VAL A 141 22.60 2.27 9.00
C VAL A 141 22.54 3.64 8.34
N VAL A 142 21.33 4.10 8.02
CA VAL A 142 21.08 5.41 7.41
C VAL A 142 20.24 6.29 8.34
N PRO A 143 20.31 7.63 8.21
CA PRO A 143 19.42 8.53 8.92
C PRO A 143 17.95 8.31 8.55
N ARG A 144 17.02 8.54 9.48
CA ARG A 144 15.57 8.37 9.24
C ARG A 144 15.06 9.19 8.05
N GLU A 145 15.62 10.38 7.83
CA GLU A 145 15.28 11.26 6.73
C GLU A 145 15.63 10.69 5.34
N ALA A 146 16.41 9.60 5.27
CA ALA A 146 16.69 8.88 4.03
C ALA A 146 15.55 7.92 3.60
N ILE A 147 14.59 7.64 4.49
CA ILE A 147 13.43 6.81 4.17
C ILE A 147 12.49 7.60 3.24
N PRO A 148 12.09 7.04 2.08
CA PRO A 148 11.27 7.74 1.10
C PRO A 148 9.80 7.90 1.49
#